data_AF-A0A415PKT4-F1
#
_entry.id   AF-A0A415PKT4-F1
#
_cell.length_a   1.000
_cell.length_b   1.000
_cell.length_c   1.000
_cell.angle_alpha   90.00
_cell.angle_beta   90.00
_cell.angle_gamma   90.00
#
_symmetry.space_group_name_H-M   'P 1'
#
loop_
_entity.id
_entity.type
_entity.pdbx_description
1 polymer ?
#
loop_
_entity_poly.entity_id
_entity_poly.type
_entity_poly.pdbx_seq_one_letter_code
_entity_poly.pdbx_strand_id
1 'polypeptide(L)'
;MGNKKYIMCSGLAFADEEDMEMLHEYAKEGWIFERLRFGVLYELHRKQPQNRIYSYDSNAVKKKDKDDYLAMFEESGWHLVGQWSRDIRFFWAEAGTPALHSDAKVLGNQYRGLFWGALLVW
;
A
#
# COMPACT_ATOMS: atom_id res chain seq x y z
N MET A 1 -13.76 22.80 6.12
CA MET A 1 -13.69 21.44 5.54
C MET A 1 -12.36 20.82 5.92
N GLY A 2 -12.35 19.60 6.45
CA GLY A 2 -11.10 18.95 6.87
C GLY A 2 -10.19 18.66 5.67
N ASN A 3 -8.89 18.85 5.86
CA ASN A 3 -7.86 18.52 4.87
C ASN A 3 -7.41 17.05 4.94
N LYS A 4 -8.02 16.25 5.81
CA LYS A 4 -7.68 14.85 6.08
C LYS A 4 -8.89 13.95 5.93
N LYS A 5 -8.66 12.76 5.37
CA LYS A 5 -9.60 11.65 5.30
C LYS A 5 -8.94 10.42 5.92
N TYR A 6 -9.72 9.59 6.59
CA TYR A 6 -9.28 8.34 7.20
C TYR A 6 -10.10 7.19 6.66
N ILE A 7 -9.42 6.10 6.27
CA ILE A 7 -10.03 4.93 5.65
C ILE A 7 -9.45 3.68 6.30
N MET A 8 -10.30 2.71 6.60
CA MET A 8 -9.84 1.44 7.16
C MET A 8 -9.02 0.67 6.12
N CYS A 9 -7.88 0.14 6.53
CA CYS A 9 -7.15 -0.87 5.79
C CYS A 9 -7.88 -2.19 5.93
N SER A 10 -8.18 -2.85 4.81
CA SER A 10 -8.87 -4.15 4.76
C SER A 10 -7.97 -5.30 5.21
N GLY A 11 -6.67 -5.02 5.38
CA GLY A 11 -5.64 -5.94 5.84
C GLY A 11 -4.61 -6.18 4.76
N LEU A 12 -3.43 -5.56 4.89
CA LEU A 12 -2.34 -5.66 3.91
C LEU A 12 -1.99 -7.09 3.49
N ALA A 13 -2.08 -8.06 4.41
CA ALA A 13 -1.73 -9.45 4.12
C ALA A 13 -2.78 -10.21 3.27
N PHE A 14 -4.00 -9.68 3.13
CA PHE A 14 -5.16 -10.41 2.62
C PHE A 14 -5.90 -9.72 1.48
N ALA A 15 -5.93 -8.39 1.46
CA ALA A 15 -6.68 -7.56 0.51
C ALA A 15 -5.83 -6.38 0.02
N ASP A 16 -4.54 -6.62 -0.24
CA ASP A 16 -3.63 -5.57 -0.70
C ASP A 16 -4.02 -5.01 -2.06
N GLU A 17 -4.40 -5.84 -3.01
CA GLU A 17 -4.81 -5.39 -4.35
C GLU A 17 -6.00 -4.43 -4.29
N GLU A 18 -7.06 -4.81 -3.56
CA GLU A 18 -8.27 -3.98 -3.38
C GLU A 18 -7.95 -2.66 -2.67
N ASP A 19 -7.14 -2.70 -1.61
CA ASP A 19 -6.71 -1.49 -0.90
C ASP A 19 -5.86 -0.58 -1.81
N MET A 20 -4.94 -1.12 -2.60
CA MET A 20 -4.07 -0.33 -3.49
C MET A 20 -4.87 0.30 -4.64
N GLU A 21 -5.83 -0.42 -5.22
CA GLU A 21 -6.76 0.10 -6.24
C GLU A 21 -7.66 1.19 -5.64
N MET A 22 -8.20 0.99 -4.44
CA MET A 22 -8.97 2.00 -3.73
C MET A 22 -8.14 3.29 -3.53
N LEU A 23 -6.89 3.18 -3.09
CA LEU A 23 -6.00 4.35 -2.92
C LEU A 23 -5.70 5.05 -4.26
N HIS A 24 -5.61 4.30 -5.36
CA HIS A 24 -5.46 4.83 -6.71
C HIS A 24 -6.69 5.67 -7.12
N GLU A 25 -7.91 5.15 -6.93
CA GLU A 25 -9.14 5.90 -7.21
C GLU A 25 -9.22 7.20 -6.40
N TYR A 26 -8.89 7.14 -5.10
CA TYR A 26 -8.84 8.34 -4.27
C TYR A 26 -7.82 9.35 -4.75
N ALA A 27 -6.65 8.92 -5.23
CA ALA A 27 -5.65 9.83 -5.76
C ALA A 27 -6.15 10.59 -6.99
N LYS A 28 -6.90 9.91 -7.88
CA LYS A 28 -7.55 10.54 -9.04
C LYS A 28 -8.61 11.57 -8.64
N GLU A 29 -9.16 11.48 -7.43
CA GLU A 29 -10.06 12.49 -6.87
C GLU A 29 -9.35 13.60 -6.08
N GLY A 30 -8.02 13.54 -5.94
CA GLY A 30 -7.21 14.48 -5.17
C GLY A 30 -7.14 14.15 -3.67
N TRP A 31 -7.43 12.92 -3.26
CA TRP A 31 -7.16 12.41 -1.92
C TRP A 31 -5.90 11.55 -1.95
N ILE A 32 -4.77 12.12 -1.52
CA ILE A 32 -3.46 11.48 -1.64
C ILE A 32 -3.10 10.77 -0.34
N PHE A 33 -2.71 9.50 -0.46
CA PHE A 33 -2.25 8.69 0.66
C PHE A 33 -0.92 9.19 1.21
N GLU A 34 -0.81 9.34 2.53
CA GLU A 34 0.39 9.85 3.21
C GLU A 34 1.03 8.86 4.18
N ARG A 35 0.24 8.01 4.85
CA ARG A 35 0.74 6.97 5.78
C ARG A 35 -0.37 6.08 6.31
N LEU A 36 0.03 4.88 6.73
CA LEU A 36 -0.78 4.01 7.57
C LEU A 36 -0.59 4.38 9.05
N ARG A 37 -1.67 4.68 9.77
CA ARG A 37 -1.69 4.88 11.21
C ARG A 37 -2.17 3.62 11.92
N PHE A 38 -1.58 3.33 13.08
CA PHE A 38 -1.97 2.24 13.97
C PHE A 38 -2.05 0.85 13.31
N GLY A 39 -1.46 0.67 12.13
CA GLY A 39 -1.51 -0.57 11.35
C GLY A 39 -2.82 -0.84 10.61
N VAL A 40 -3.84 0.01 10.78
CA VAL A 40 -5.19 -0.27 10.28
C VAL A 40 -5.90 0.92 9.64
N LEU A 41 -5.30 2.11 9.63
CA LEU A 41 -5.98 3.33 9.18
C LEU A 41 -5.13 4.11 8.18
N TYR A 42 -5.53 4.13 6.91
CA TYR A 42 -4.91 4.99 5.91
C TYR A 42 -5.29 6.44 6.16
N GLU A 43 -4.30 7.32 6.25
CA GLU A 43 -4.47 8.77 6.28
C GLU A 43 -4.25 9.34 4.88
N LEU A 44 -5.27 10.02 4.36
CA LEU A 44 -5.24 10.69 3.06
C LEU A 44 -5.39 12.20 3.26
N HIS A 45 -4.73 12.98 2.41
CA HIS A 45 -4.75 14.44 2.45
C HIS A 45 -5.30 15.01 1.15
N ARG A 46 -6.07 16.10 1.24
CA ARG A 46 -6.59 16.78 0.05
C ARG A 46 -5.45 17.51 -0.67
N LYS A 47 -5.22 17.15 -1.94
CA LYS A 47 -4.28 17.79 -2.88
C LYS A 47 -4.91 17.87 -4.27
N GLN A 48 -4.15 18.28 -5.27
CA GLN A 48 -4.58 18.18 -6.67
C GLN A 48 -4.75 16.70 -7.06
N PRO A 49 -5.75 16.36 -7.90
CA PRO A 49 -5.88 15.04 -8.53
C PRO A 49 -4.58 14.53 -9.14
N GLN A 50 -4.24 13.28 -8.88
CA GLN A 50 -3.01 12.64 -9.34
C GLN A 50 -3.29 11.20 -9.78
N ASN A 51 -2.75 10.80 -10.92
CA ASN A 51 -2.93 9.46 -11.46
C ASN A 51 -1.88 8.49 -10.92
N ARG A 52 -1.90 8.27 -9.60
CA ARG A 52 -0.88 7.48 -8.89
C ARG A 52 -1.37 6.10 -8.56
N ILE A 53 -0.52 5.10 -8.81
CA ILE A 53 -0.69 3.75 -8.28
C ILE A 53 0.11 3.60 -6.99
N TYR A 54 -0.33 2.71 -6.11
CA TYR A 54 0.32 2.45 -4.83
C TYR A 54 0.71 0.99 -4.71
N SER A 55 1.76 0.74 -3.93
CA SER A 55 2.15 -0.59 -3.52
C SER A 55 2.92 -0.51 -2.20
N TYR A 56 3.27 -1.66 -1.64
CA TYR A 56 4.11 -1.72 -0.46
C TYR A 56 5.06 -2.90 -0.54
N ASP A 57 6.15 -2.79 0.20
CA ASP A 57 7.12 -3.86 0.39
C ASP A 57 7.27 -4.17 1.89
N SER A 58 7.46 -5.46 2.20
CA SER A 58 7.57 -5.98 3.57
C SER A 58 8.93 -6.59 3.89
N ASN A 59 9.96 -6.38 3.05
CA ASN A 59 11.27 -7.01 3.26
C ASN A 59 12.02 -6.36 4.43
N ALA A 60 12.57 -7.22 5.29
CA ALA A 60 13.47 -6.81 6.34
C ALA A 60 14.83 -6.43 5.74
N VAL A 61 15.25 -5.18 5.95
CA VAL A 61 16.50 -4.64 5.38
C VAL A 61 17.38 -4.14 6.52
N LYS A 62 18.67 -4.48 6.46
CA LYS A 62 19.66 -4.00 7.44
C LYS A 62 19.81 -2.50 7.29
N LYS A 63 19.99 -1.78 8.41
CA LYS A 63 20.11 -0.32 8.41
C LYS A 63 21.17 0.20 7.41
N LYS A 64 22.31 -0.48 7.30
CA LYS A 64 23.41 -0.10 6.40
C LYS A 64 23.09 -0.25 4.91
N ASP A 65 22.10 -1.07 4.57
CA ASP A 65 21.72 -1.39 3.18
C ASP A 65 20.42 -0.66 2.79
N LYS A 66 19.87 0.20 3.67
CA LYS A 66 18.56 0.84 3.47
C LYS A 66 18.55 1.83 2.30
N ASP A 67 19.62 2.58 2.10
CA ASP A 67 19.66 3.62 1.06
C ASP A 67 19.76 2.97 -0.32
N ASP A 68 20.65 2.00 -0.50
CA ASP A 68 20.74 1.18 -1.72
C ASP A 68 19.40 0.49 -2.02
N TYR A 69 18.74 -0.04 -1.00
CA TYR A 69 17.42 -0.66 -1.14
C TYR A 69 16.36 0.31 -1.67
N LEU A 70 16.31 1.54 -1.15
CA LEU A 70 15.38 2.56 -1.62
C LEU A 70 15.73 3.06 -3.02
N ALA A 71 17.02 3.17 -3.34
CA ALA A 71 17.48 3.58 -4.66
C ALA A 71 17.00 2.63 -5.77
N MET A 72 16.97 1.32 -5.53
CA MET A 72 16.43 0.35 -6.47
C MET A 72 14.96 0.63 -6.85
N PHE A 73 14.14 1.07 -5.88
CA PHE A 73 12.74 1.43 -6.16
C PHE A 73 12.65 2.73 -6.94
N GLU A 74 13.40 3.75 -6.53
CA GLU A 74 13.43 5.05 -7.20
C GLU A 74 13.86 4.91 -8.68
N GLU A 75 14.87 4.07 -8.97
CA GLU A 75 15.32 3.75 -10.33
C GLU A 75 14.23 3.07 -11.18
N SER A 76 13.32 2.34 -10.54
CA SER A 76 12.17 1.70 -11.19
C SER A 76 10.92 2.59 -11.29
N GLY A 77 11.00 3.86 -10.87
CA GLY A 77 9.88 4.81 -10.89
C GLY A 77 8.96 4.73 -9.67
N TRP A 78 9.36 3.99 -8.63
CA TRP A 78 8.60 3.83 -7.39
C TRP A 78 9.20 4.70 -6.29
N HIS A 79 8.38 5.61 -5.78
CA HIS A 79 8.78 6.64 -4.84
C HIS A 79 8.29 6.33 -3.43
N LEU A 80 9.16 6.49 -2.42
CA LEU A 80 8.80 6.22 -1.03
C LEU A 80 7.71 7.19 -0.53
N VAL A 81 6.57 6.66 -0.09
CA VAL A 81 5.56 7.42 0.67
C VAL A 81 6.00 7.51 2.13
N GLY A 82 6.35 6.36 2.71
CA GLY A 82 6.73 6.29 4.11
C GLY A 82 6.80 4.87 4.63
N GLN A 83 7.21 4.75 5.89
CA GLN A 83 7.43 3.49 6.57
C GLN A 83 6.49 3.40 7.78
N TRP A 84 5.69 2.32 7.87
CA TRP A 84 4.81 2.10 9.03
C TRP A 84 5.53 1.34 10.15
N SER A 85 6.28 0.29 9.79
CA SER A 85 7.07 -0.54 10.71
C SER A 85 8.46 -0.77 10.14
N ARG A 86 9.36 -1.42 10.87
CA ARG A 86 10.74 -1.69 10.39
C ARG A 86 10.76 -2.37 9.02
N ASP A 87 9.73 -3.15 8.72
CA ASP A 87 9.72 -4.02 7.57
C ASP A 87 8.68 -3.58 6.52
N ILE A 88 7.66 -2.78 6.88
CA ILE A 88 6.61 -2.33 5.92
C ILE A 88 6.84 -0.90 5.44
N ARG A 89 7.04 -0.75 4.12
CA ARG A 89 7.26 0.51 3.41
C ARG A 89 6.24 0.66 2.29
N PHE A 90 5.62 1.82 2.18
CA PHE A 90 4.69 2.13 1.10
C PHE A 90 5.36 2.97 0.03
N PHE A 91 4.98 2.72 -1.22
CA PHE A 91 5.49 3.39 -2.39
C PHE A 91 4.33 3.86 -3.28
N TRP A 92 4.60 4.87 -4.09
CA TRP A 92 3.71 5.30 -5.17
C TRP A 92 4.49 5.37 -6.48
N ALA A 93 3.79 5.22 -7.60
CA ALA A 93 4.35 5.43 -8.93
C ALA A 93 3.30 6.08 -9.86
N GLU A 94 3.74 6.62 -10.99
CA GLU A 94 2.82 7.06 -12.04
C GLU A 94 2.10 5.85 -12.64
N ALA A 95 0.80 5.99 -12.95
CA ALA A 95 0.05 4.92 -13.59
C ALA A 95 0.70 4.52 -14.93
N GLY A 96 0.86 3.21 -15.15
CA GLY A 96 1.60 2.65 -16.28
C GLY A 96 3.04 2.22 -15.93
N THR A 97 3.54 2.58 -14.74
CA THR A 97 4.78 2.01 -14.20
C THR A 97 4.60 0.50 -13.97
N PRO A 98 5.59 -0.35 -14.35
CA PRO A 98 5.54 -1.79 -14.06
C PRO A 98 5.29 -2.06 -12.57
N ALA A 99 4.55 -3.13 -12.28
CA ALA A 99 4.20 -3.51 -10.92
C ALA A 99 5.46 -3.68 -10.06
N LEU A 100 5.41 -3.17 -8.82
CA LEU A 100 6.50 -3.26 -7.84
C LEU A 100 6.92 -4.72 -7.59
N HIS A 101 5.94 -5.63 -7.58
CA HIS A 101 6.14 -7.07 -7.43
C HIS A 101 5.72 -7.77 -8.72
N SER A 102 6.60 -8.61 -9.27
CA SER A 102 6.33 -9.38 -10.49
C SER A 102 5.40 -10.58 -10.25
N ASP A 103 5.32 -11.06 -9.01
CA ASP A 103 4.59 -12.29 -8.65
C ASP A 103 3.34 -11.97 -7.82
N ALA A 104 2.18 -12.40 -8.32
CA ALA A 104 0.94 -12.39 -7.56
C ALA A 104 1.09 -13.25 -6.29
N LYS A 105 0.79 -12.69 -5.12
CA LYS A 105 0.85 -13.39 -3.85
C LYS A 105 -0.14 -14.57 -3.84
N VAL A 106 0.34 -15.75 -4.18
CA VAL A 106 -0.40 -17.03 -4.04
C VAL A 106 -0.88 -17.25 -2.59
N LEU A 107 -0.20 -16.63 -1.61
CA LEU A 107 -0.48 -16.78 -0.19
C LEU A 107 -1.83 -16.17 0.25
N GLY A 108 -2.24 -15.02 -0.31
CA GLY A 108 -3.50 -14.36 0.07
C GLY A 108 -4.75 -15.17 -0.29
N ASN A 109 -4.70 -15.89 -1.42
CA ASN A 109 -5.80 -16.77 -1.85
C ASN A 109 -6.02 -17.97 -0.94
N GLN A 110 -4.97 -18.52 -0.32
CA GLN A 110 -5.12 -19.66 0.59
C GLN A 110 -5.85 -19.28 1.89
N TYR A 111 -5.67 -18.04 2.40
CA TYR A 111 -6.35 -17.57 3.61
C TYR A 111 -7.75 -17.02 3.35
N ARG A 112 -8.05 -16.53 2.14
CA ARG A 112 -9.39 -16.07 1.74
C ARG A 112 -10.45 -17.18 1.87
N GLY A 113 -10.07 -18.43 1.57
CA GLY A 113 -10.94 -19.61 1.71
C GLY A 113 -11.21 -20.03 3.17
N LEU A 114 -10.35 -19.67 4.12
CA LEU A 114 -10.51 -20.04 5.53
C LEU A 114 -11.48 -19.11 6.28
N PHE A 115 -11.56 -17.83 5.89
CA PHE A 115 -12.43 -16.86 6.57
C PHE A 115 -13.91 -16.94 6.15
N TRP A 116 -14.23 -17.31 4.90
CA TRP A 116 -15.62 -17.55 4.49
C TRP A 116 -16.24 -18.78 5.16
N GLY A 117 -15.42 -19.75 5.60
CA GLY A 117 -15.88 -20.88 6.43
C GLY A 117 -16.12 -20.52 7.90
N ALA A 118 -15.51 -19.44 8.40
CA ALA A 118 -15.59 -19.04 9.80
C ALA A 118 -16.76 -18.07 10.11
N LEU A 119 -17.37 -17.45 9.10
CA LEU A 119 -18.51 -16.53 9.27
C LEU A 119 -19.89 -17.23 9.32
N LEU A 120 -19.95 -18.56 9.23
CA LEU A 120 -21.20 -19.35 9.32
C LEU A 120 -21.36 -20.14 10.64
N VAL A 121 -20.49 -19.95 11.62
CA VAL A 121 -20.64 -20.60 12.94
C VAL A 121 -20.40 -19.57 14.04
N TRP A 122 -21.41 -18.76 14.32
CA TRP A 122 -22.08 -18.49 15.62
C TRP A 122 -22.87 -17.18 15.54
#